data_AF-A0A1X0Q7D5-F1
#
_entry.id   AF-A0A1X0Q7D5-F1
#
_cell.length_a   1.000
_cell.length_b   1.000
_cell.length_c   1.000
_cell.angle_alpha   90.00
_cell.angle_beta   90.00
_cell.angle_gamma   90.00
#
_symmetry.space_group_name_H-M   'P 1'
#
loop_
_entity.id
_entity.type
_entity.pdbx_description
1 polymer ?
#
loop_
_entity_poly.entity_id
_entity_poly.type
_entity_poly.pdbx_seq_one_letter_code
_entity_poly.pdbx_strand_id
1 'polypeptide(L)'
;MVKEIKKKEVKNVIFDKEEEIKVLDPRKSFGLNVALGRVKLKPEELLEEISERKLKDENLVRQLLFYSPSIEEHLIIKSIKDEKINKAEKFYQTVENLPKLIEDLTAINFNNLYSKRNYKKLFSNYIELFEYMIDSKDLVDLVGILLIVGNQLNNFQLNRAEAFELNSLESFMIDDIKELLIKKFDFSKLKIQSLILPTTGLLLEFKDIKNIYLKGVIDDLEYELIEELFDKLVNLQTKLKRFFNIDDDFKFINQIVKFIEFNLKTDQ
;
A
#
# COMPACT_ATOMS: atom_id res chain seq x y z
N MET A 1 -7.11 -8.21 -65.96
CA MET A 1 -6.47 -8.68 -64.71
C MET A 1 -5.18 -7.89 -64.50
N VAL A 2 -5.22 -6.82 -63.71
CA VAL A 2 -4.05 -6.26 -63.04
C VAL A 2 -4.57 -5.75 -61.69
N LYS A 3 -4.18 -6.42 -60.59
CA LYS A 3 -4.48 -5.99 -59.23
C LYS A 3 -3.33 -5.08 -58.77
N GLU A 4 -3.59 -3.79 -58.67
CA GLU A 4 -2.69 -2.86 -57.98
C GLU A 4 -2.90 -2.91 -56.47
N ILE A 5 -1.79 -3.06 -55.77
CA ILE A 5 -1.68 -3.15 -54.32
C ILE A 5 -1.80 -1.73 -53.75
N LYS A 6 -2.84 -1.49 -52.94
CA LYS A 6 -3.05 -0.23 -52.22
C LYS A 6 -1.94 -0.01 -51.19
N LYS A 7 -1.13 1.04 -51.38
CA LYS A 7 -0.32 1.67 -50.31
C LYS A 7 -1.27 2.16 -49.22
N LYS A 8 -1.11 1.67 -47.99
CA LYS A 8 -1.79 2.22 -46.81
C LYS A 8 -1.20 3.60 -46.49
N GLU A 9 -2.05 4.61 -46.53
CA GLU A 9 -1.77 5.98 -46.13
C GLU A 9 -1.46 6.06 -44.63
N VAL A 10 -0.35 6.75 -44.32
CA VAL A 10 0.05 7.16 -42.98
C VAL A 10 -0.89 8.29 -42.55
N LYS A 11 -1.62 8.09 -41.44
CA LYS A 11 -2.63 9.04 -40.96
C LYS A 11 -2.01 10.15 -40.11
N ASN A 12 -2.21 11.37 -40.60
CA ASN A 12 -2.52 12.63 -39.92
C ASN A 12 -1.61 13.12 -38.79
N VAL A 13 -0.64 13.95 -39.19
CA VAL A 13 -0.02 14.99 -38.34
C VAL A 13 -1.05 16.11 -38.15
N ILE A 14 -1.43 16.40 -36.90
CA ILE A 14 -2.29 17.54 -36.54
C ILE A 14 -1.36 18.69 -36.15
N PHE A 15 -1.34 19.75 -36.96
CA PHE A 15 -0.59 20.98 -36.68
C PHE A 15 -1.47 21.95 -35.90
N ASP A 16 -0.96 22.46 -34.77
CA ASP A 16 -1.57 23.60 -34.08
C ASP A 16 -0.49 24.51 -33.49
N LYS A 17 -0.56 25.78 -33.88
CA LYS A 17 0.25 26.99 -33.58
C LYS A 17 1.71 26.80 -33.11
N GLU A 18 2.61 27.21 -33.99
CA GLU A 18 4.06 26.90 -34.06
C GLU A 18 4.29 25.40 -34.27
N GLU A 19 4.85 25.05 -35.43
CA GLU A 19 5.07 23.66 -35.88
C GLU A 19 6.13 22.97 -35.01
N GLU A 20 5.82 22.74 -33.73
CA GLU A 20 6.61 21.85 -32.89
C GLU A 20 6.35 20.41 -33.34
N ILE A 21 7.44 19.69 -33.61
CA ILE A 21 7.36 18.25 -33.89
C ILE A 21 6.86 17.57 -32.62
N LYS A 22 5.85 16.70 -32.74
CA LYS A 22 5.26 15.96 -31.61
C LYS A 22 5.33 14.46 -31.91
N VAL A 23 6.22 13.78 -31.19
CA VAL A 23 6.36 12.32 -31.17
C VAL A 23 5.50 11.72 -30.08
N LEU A 24 5.54 12.32 -28.88
CA LEU A 24 4.73 11.89 -27.76
C LEU A 24 3.27 12.22 -28.00
N ASP A 25 2.36 11.34 -27.53
CA ASP A 25 0.95 11.66 -27.53
C ASP A 25 0.68 12.94 -26.70
N PRO A 26 -0.37 13.71 -27.03
CA PRO A 26 -0.63 15.01 -26.39
C PRO A 26 -0.74 14.95 -24.86
N ARG A 27 -1.22 13.83 -24.30
CA ARG A 27 -1.39 13.67 -22.85
C ARG A 27 -0.05 13.45 -22.17
N LYS A 28 0.81 12.56 -22.69
CA LYS A 28 2.19 12.38 -22.19
C LYS A 28 2.97 13.68 -22.28
N SER A 29 2.94 14.31 -23.46
CA SER A 29 3.67 15.57 -23.70
C SER A 29 3.22 16.65 -22.73
N PHE A 30 1.92 16.86 -22.55
CA PHE A 30 1.41 17.84 -21.59
C PHE A 30 1.84 17.52 -20.14
N GLY A 31 1.67 16.26 -19.71
CA GLY A 31 2.05 15.82 -18.36
C GLY A 31 3.52 16.06 -18.05
N LEU A 32 4.40 15.69 -18.98
CA LEU A 32 5.85 15.89 -18.86
C LEU A 32 6.24 17.35 -18.91
N ASN A 33 5.64 18.16 -19.80
CA ASN A 33 5.93 19.59 -19.88
C ASN A 33 5.53 20.32 -18.58
N VAL A 34 4.42 19.95 -17.95
CA VAL A 34 4.03 20.48 -16.63
C VAL A 34 5.01 20.04 -15.54
N ALA A 35 5.38 18.76 -15.51
CA ALA A 35 6.31 18.20 -14.53
C ALA A 35 7.68 18.89 -14.62
N LEU A 36 8.29 18.84 -15.81
CA LEU A 36 9.59 19.43 -16.11
C LEU A 36 9.55 20.96 -16.05
N GLY A 37 8.40 21.59 -16.31
CA GLY A 37 8.22 23.04 -16.20
C GLY A 37 8.52 23.60 -14.81
N ARG A 38 8.31 22.80 -13.76
CA ARG A 38 8.58 23.16 -12.35
C ARG A 38 10.03 22.91 -11.94
N VAL A 39 10.76 22.12 -12.73
CA VAL A 39 12.16 21.80 -12.49
C VAL A 39 13.03 23.00 -12.85
N LYS A 40 13.87 23.42 -11.89
CA LYS A 40 14.82 24.53 -12.04
C LYS A 40 16.21 24.08 -12.51
N LEU A 41 16.43 22.78 -12.60
CA LEU A 41 17.66 22.16 -13.09
C LEU A 41 17.69 22.11 -14.62
N LYS A 42 18.88 22.09 -15.18
CA LYS A 42 19.08 21.71 -16.58
C LYS A 42 18.82 20.22 -16.79
N PRO A 43 18.50 19.77 -18.00
CA PRO A 43 18.28 18.35 -18.29
C PRO A 43 19.42 17.44 -17.81
N GLU A 44 20.67 17.85 -18.04
CA GLU A 44 21.86 17.06 -17.68
C GLU A 44 22.02 16.92 -16.17
N GLU A 45 21.82 18.02 -15.44
CA GLU A 45 21.84 18.06 -13.96
C GLU A 45 20.71 17.19 -13.38
N LEU A 46 19.52 17.23 -13.98
CA LEU A 46 18.40 16.38 -13.56
C LEU A 46 18.72 14.89 -13.80
N LEU A 47 19.34 14.55 -14.93
CA LEU A 47 19.75 13.17 -15.22
C LEU A 47 20.83 12.69 -14.26
N GLU A 48 21.78 13.54 -13.89
CA GLU A 48 22.78 13.26 -12.87
C GLU A 48 22.11 12.95 -11.52
N GLU A 49 21.24 13.84 -11.04
CA GLU A 49 20.45 13.64 -9.80
C GLU A 49 19.62 12.33 -9.81
N ILE A 50 19.08 11.93 -10.96
CA ILE A 50 18.35 10.67 -11.11
C ILE A 50 19.32 9.48 -11.06
N SER A 51 20.42 9.53 -11.82
CA SER A 51 21.41 8.44 -11.88
C SER A 51 22.10 8.19 -10.53
N GLU A 52 22.33 9.26 -9.76
CA GLU A 52 22.88 9.20 -8.42
C GLU A 52 21.81 8.89 -7.34
N ARG A 53 20.55 8.71 -7.76
CA ARG A 53 19.39 8.43 -6.89
C ARG A 53 19.15 9.49 -5.79
N LYS A 54 19.48 10.75 -6.08
CA LYS A 54 19.36 11.89 -5.15
C LYS A 54 18.10 12.72 -5.32
N LEU A 55 17.37 12.53 -6.43
CA LEU A 55 16.15 13.28 -6.72
C LEU A 55 15.06 13.06 -5.66
N LYS A 56 14.70 14.12 -4.93
CA LYS A 56 13.75 14.09 -3.81
C LYS A 56 12.29 14.32 -4.18
N ASP A 57 12.01 14.88 -5.37
CA ASP A 57 10.63 15.20 -5.78
C ASP A 57 9.89 13.91 -6.19
N GLU A 58 9.18 13.29 -5.23
CA GLU A 58 8.38 12.08 -5.46
C GLU A 58 7.37 12.24 -6.60
N ASN A 59 6.76 13.42 -6.72
CA ASN A 59 5.73 13.65 -7.73
C ASN A 59 6.36 13.73 -9.12
N LEU A 60 7.51 14.40 -9.26
CA LEU A 60 8.27 14.41 -10.51
C LEU A 60 8.69 12.99 -10.90
N VAL A 61 9.23 12.20 -9.98
CA VAL A 61 9.63 10.80 -10.25
C VAL A 61 8.46 9.98 -10.79
N ARG A 62 7.28 10.06 -10.15
CA ARG A 62 6.08 9.35 -10.61
C ARG A 62 5.60 9.84 -11.96
N GLN A 63 5.66 11.14 -12.23
CA GLN A 63 5.27 11.70 -13.52
C GLN A 63 6.23 11.29 -14.65
N LEU A 64 7.54 11.24 -14.38
CA LEU A 64 8.54 10.76 -15.34
C LEU A 64 8.38 9.28 -15.64
N LEU A 65 8.07 8.44 -14.64
CA LEU A 65 7.76 7.02 -14.83
C LEU A 65 6.46 6.83 -15.63
N PHE A 66 5.38 7.48 -15.21
CA PHE A 66 4.05 7.27 -15.78
C PHE A 66 3.93 7.76 -17.23
N TYR A 67 4.56 8.89 -17.55
CA TYR A 67 4.54 9.47 -18.89
C TYR A 67 5.79 9.16 -19.70
N SER A 68 6.62 8.21 -19.27
CA SER A 68 7.84 7.84 -19.99
C SER A 68 7.54 7.44 -21.44
N PRO A 69 8.37 7.83 -22.41
CA PRO A 69 8.26 7.32 -23.77
C PRO A 69 8.43 5.80 -23.80
N SER A 70 7.87 5.17 -24.83
CA SER A 70 8.29 3.86 -25.29
C SER A 70 9.68 3.92 -25.93
N ILE A 71 10.33 2.77 -26.08
CA ILE A 71 11.63 2.67 -26.75
C ILE A 71 11.55 3.21 -28.18
N GLU A 72 10.46 2.91 -28.90
CA GLU A 72 10.22 3.38 -30.27
C GLU A 72 10.07 4.91 -30.32
N GLU A 73 9.27 5.50 -29.43
CA GLU A 73 9.13 6.96 -29.30
C GLU A 73 10.48 7.62 -28.97
N HIS A 74 11.28 7.05 -28.07
CA HIS A 74 12.58 7.59 -27.69
C HIS A 74 13.60 7.56 -28.84
N LEU A 75 13.62 6.50 -29.64
CA LEU A 75 14.46 6.42 -30.84
C LEU A 75 14.09 7.50 -31.86
N ILE A 76 12.79 7.75 -32.05
CA ILE A 76 12.31 8.83 -32.92
C ILE A 76 12.75 10.18 -32.36
N ILE A 77 12.55 10.43 -31.06
CA ILE A 77 12.94 11.67 -30.38
C ILE A 77 14.45 11.96 -30.58
N LYS A 78 15.31 10.95 -30.39
CA LYS A 78 16.77 11.06 -30.58
C LYS A 78 17.18 11.36 -32.04
N SER A 79 16.35 10.99 -33.02
CA SER A 79 16.62 11.23 -34.43
C SER A 79 16.24 12.65 -34.91
N ILE A 80 15.47 13.39 -34.12
CA ILE A 80 15.04 14.75 -34.48
C ILE A 80 16.22 15.70 -34.36
N LYS A 81 16.53 16.40 -35.46
CA LYS A 81 17.58 17.44 -35.52
C LYS A 81 17.03 18.86 -35.42
N ASP A 82 15.70 19.01 -35.36
CA ASP A 82 15.03 20.30 -35.32
C ASP A 82 15.11 20.92 -33.90
N GLU A 83 15.32 22.22 -33.83
CA GLU A 83 15.32 22.98 -32.57
C GLU A 83 13.89 23.25 -32.05
N LYS A 84 12.88 23.09 -32.93
CA LYS A 84 11.44 23.25 -32.63
C LYS A 84 10.82 21.96 -32.08
N ILE A 85 11.37 21.48 -30.97
CA ILE A 85 10.74 20.44 -30.15
C ILE A 85 10.42 20.97 -28.76
N ASN A 86 9.37 20.42 -28.15
CA ASN A 86 8.90 20.86 -26.84
C ASN A 86 9.88 20.43 -25.71
N LYS A 87 9.69 20.98 -24.52
CA LYS A 87 10.59 20.75 -23.37
C LYS A 87 10.66 19.28 -22.97
N ALA A 88 9.55 18.55 -23.03
CA ALA A 88 9.52 17.12 -22.72
C ALA A 88 10.40 16.30 -23.68
N GLU A 89 10.27 16.52 -24.98
CA GLU A 89 11.09 15.83 -25.97
C GLU A 89 12.55 16.27 -25.91
N LYS A 90 12.82 17.56 -25.64
CA LYS A 90 14.18 18.06 -25.39
C LYS A 90 14.85 17.32 -24.23
N PHE A 91 14.13 17.10 -23.14
CA PHE A 91 14.63 16.29 -22.03
C PHE A 91 14.94 14.86 -22.48
N TYR A 92 14.01 14.18 -23.16
CA TYR A 92 14.25 12.80 -23.61
C TYR A 92 15.28 12.67 -24.74
N GLN A 93 15.60 13.74 -25.48
CA GLN A 93 16.76 13.76 -26.38
C GLN A 93 18.09 13.66 -25.63
N THR A 94 18.19 14.27 -24.44
CA THR A 94 19.40 14.20 -23.60
C THR A 94 19.56 12.84 -22.91
N VAL A 95 18.50 12.03 -22.87
CA VAL A 95 18.55 10.67 -22.31
C VAL A 95 19.27 9.74 -23.29
N GLU A 96 20.44 9.23 -22.89
CA GLU A 96 21.19 8.27 -23.71
C GLU A 96 20.64 6.85 -23.62
N ASN A 97 20.23 6.42 -22.43
CA ASN A 97 19.72 5.08 -22.18
C ASN A 97 18.40 5.15 -21.39
N LEU A 98 17.29 5.07 -22.11
CA LEU A 98 15.96 5.11 -21.52
C LEU A 98 15.69 3.95 -20.54
N PRO A 99 15.99 2.68 -20.87
CA PRO A 99 15.86 1.59 -19.90
C PRO A 99 16.58 1.87 -18.58
N LYS A 100 17.80 2.41 -18.63
CA LYS A 100 18.55 2.75 -17.42
C LYS A 100 17.92 3.90 -16.63
N LEU A 101 17.44 4.93 -17.32
CA LEU A 101 16.69 6.02 -16.68
C LEU A 101 15.45 5.48 -15.94
N ILE A 102 14.69 4.58 -16.56
CA ILE A 102 13.50 3.98 -15.97
C ILE A 102 13.89 3.15 -14.74
N GLU A 103 14.97 2.37 -14.82
CA GLU A 103 15.49 1.60 -13.69
C GLU A 103 15.85 2.50 -12.50
N ASP A 104 16.57 3.60 -12.75
CA ASP A 104 17.00 4.52 -11.69
C ASP A 104 15.81 5.27 -11.08
N LEU A 105 14.86 5.74 -11.90
CA LEU A 105 13.60 6.32 -11.41
C LEU A 105 12.77 5.30 -10.60
N THR A 106 12.77 4.04 -11.01
CA THR A 106 12.06 2.96 -10.30
C THR A 106 12.71 2.70 -8.94
N ALA A 107 14.05 2.67 -8.88
CA ALA A 107 14.78 2.55 -7.62
C ALA A 107 14.50 3.72 -6.67
N ILE A 108 14.47 4.96 -7.18
CA ILE A 108 14.11 6.15 -6.39
C ILE A 108 12.66 6.02 -5.89
N ASN A 109 11.71 5.67 -6.75
CA ASN A 109 10.32 5.50 -6.36
C ASN A 109 10.14 4.38 -5.32
N PHE A 110 10.84 3.26 -5.47
CA PHE A 110 10.89 2.20 -4.47
C PHE A 110 11.36 2.75 -3.12
N ASN A 111 12.51 3.42 -3.07
CA ASN A 111 13.04 3.98 -1.83
C ASN A 111 12.07 4.98 -1.19
N ASN A 112 11.44 5.84 -1.98
CA ASN A 112 10.45 6.79 -1.50
C ASN A 112 9.22 6.12 -0.90
N LEU A 113 8.76 5.00 -1.44
CA LEU A 113 7.61 4.26 -0.89
C LEU A 113 8.01 3.39 0.31
N TYR A 114 9.15 2.70 0.20
CA TYR A 114 9.68 1.79 1.20
C TYR A 114 10.07 2.51 2.50
N SER A 115 10.62 3.73 2.41
CA SER A 115 11.05 4.50 3.59
C SER A 115 9.90 5.17 4.36
N LYS A 116 8.66 5.15 3.85
CA LYS A 116 7.50 5.78 4.53
C LYS A 116 7.17 5.14 5.87
N ARG A 117 7.55 3.87 6.05
CA ARG A 117 7.21 3.10 7.24
C ARG A 117 8.34 2.17 7.63
N ASN A 118 8.37 1.83 8.91
CA ASN A 118 9.15 0.69 9.38
C ASN A 118 8.32 -0.60 9.20
N TYR A 119 8.33 -1.15 7.98
CA TYR A 119 7.55 -2.35 7.64
C TYR A 119 7.92 -3.56 8.48
N LYS A 120 9.22 -3.76 8.75
CA LYS A 120 9.71 -4.81 9.63
C LYS A 120 9.01 -4.79 10.98
N LYS A 121 9.04 -3.64 11.67
CA LYS A 121 8.41 -3.48 12.98
C LYS A 121 6.88 -3.61 12.90
N LEU A 122 6.24 -3.02 11.88
CA LEU A 122 4.79 -3.11 11.71
C LEU A 122 4.34 -4.56 11.51
N PHE A 123 4.98 -5.29 10.60
CA PHE A 123 4.65 -6.69 10.34
C PHE A 123 4.90 -7.56 11.56
N SER A 124 6.07 -7.46 12.22
CA SER A 124 6.34 -8.20 13.45
C SER A 124 5.26 -7.97 14.52
N ASN A 125 4.88 -6.71 14.75
CA ASN A 125 3.85 -6.37 15.75
C ASN A 125 2.48 -6.97 15.39
N TYR A 126 2.11 -6.96 14.11
CA TYR A 126 0.80 -7.47 13.66
C TYR A 126 0.78 -8.99 13.69
N ILE A 127 1.90 -9.63 13.34
CA ILE A 127 2.09 -11.08 13.45
C ILE A 127 1.95 -11.53 14.90
N GLU A 128 2.68 -10.91 15.83
CA GLU A 128 2.62 -11.24 17.25
C GLU A 128 1.20 -11.10 17.80
N LEU A 129 0.52 -10.00 17.44
CA LEU A 129 -0.86 -9.78 17.81
C LEU A 129 -1.80 -10.85 17.23
N PHE A 130 -1.67 -11.20 15.95
CA PHE A 130 -2.57 -12.17 15.31
C PHE A 130 -2.34 -13.58 15.84
N GLU A 131 -1.09 -13.96 16.11
CA GLU A 131 -0.76 -15.21 16.79
C GLU A 131 -1.37 -15.24 18.19
N TYR A 132 -1.20 -14.16 18.97
CA TYR A 132 -1.85 -14.04 20.28
C TYR A 132 -3.37 -14.17 20.19
N MET A 133 -4.02 -13.48 19.25
CA MET A 133 -5.46 -13.54 19.08
C MET A 133 -5.96 -14.95 18.79
N ILE A 134 -5.23 -15.74 17.99
CA ILE A 134 -5.65 -17.10 17.62
C ILE A 134 -5.36 -18.10 18.75
N ASP A 135 -4.25 -17.95 19.46
CA ASP A 135 -3.75 -18.96 20.39
C ASP A 135 -3.99 -18.62 21.88
N SER A 136 -4.54 -17.44 22.20
CA SER A 136 -4.73 -16.98 23.59
C SER A 136 -5.82 -17.74 24.33
N LYS A 137 -5.41 -18.48 25.36
CA LYS A 137 -6.32 -19.11 26.33
C LYS A 137 -7.11 -18.08 27.14
N ASP A 138 -6.48 -16.97 27.52
CA ASP A 138 -7.16 -15.89 28.27
C ASP A 138 -8.31 -15.28 27.45
N LEU A 139 -8.13 -15.13 26.13
CA LEU A 139 -9.19 -14.66 25.24
C LEU A 139 -10.34 -15.70 25.14
N VAL A 140 -10.01 -16.98 25.04
CA VAL A 140 -10.99 -18.08 25.04
C VAL A 140 -11.79 -18.09 26.35
N ASP A 141 -11.11 -17.94 27.49
CA ASP A 141 -11.73 -17.91 28.81
C ASP A 141 -12.68 -16.71 28.94
N LEU A 142 -12.27 -15.52 28.50
CA LEU A 142 -13.13 -14.33 28.47
C LEU A 142 -14.37 -14.57 27.61
N VAL A 143 -14.22 -15.08 26.38
CA VAL A 143 -15.35 -15.37 25.49
C VAL A 143 -16.30 -16.40 26.12
N GLY A 144 -15.75 -17.42 26.79
CA GLY A 144 -16.54 -18.41 27.53
C GLY A 144 -17.36 -17.79 28.67
N ILE A 145 -16.76 -16.88 29.45
CA ILE A 145 -17.46 -16.13 30.50
C ILE A 145 -18.58 -15.28 29.89
N LEU A 146 -18.30 -14.54 28.82
CA LEU A 146 -19.30 -13.69 28.14
C LEU A 146 -20.47 -14.51 27.61
N LEU A 147 -20.21 -15.70 27.06
CA LEU A 147 -21.26 -16.60 26.58
C LEU A 147 -22.15 -17.10 27.73
N ILE A 148 -21.57 -17.43 28.89
CA ILE A 148 -22.34 -17.84 30.08
C ILE A 148 -23.21 -16.68 30.57
N VAL A 149 -22.62 -15.48 30.72
CA VAL A 149 -23.32 -14.29 31.20
C VAL A 149 -24.46 -13.92 30.24
N GLY A 150 -24.20 -13.88 28.94
CA GLY A 150 -25.22 -13.59 27.92
C GLY A 150 -26.37 -14.60 27.93
N ASN A 151 -26.07 -15.90 28.04
CA ASN A 151 -27.10 -16.95 28.13
C ASN A 151 -27.96 -16.83 29.40
N GLN A 152 -27.37 -16.44 30.54
CA GLN A 152 -28.10 -16.22 31.78
C GLN A 152 -29.02 -14.99 31.69
N LEU A 153 -28.51 -13.87 31.16
CA LEU A 153 -29.29 -12.64 31.00
C LEU A 153 -30.49 -12.82 30.06
N ASN A 154 -30.35 -13.68 29.05
CA ASN A 154 -31.42 -14.02 28.11
C ASN A 154 -32.39 -15.10 28.63
N ASN A 155 -32.39 -15.38 29.94
CA ASN A 155 -33.28 -16.35 30.61
C ASN A 155 -33.29 -17.74 29.92
N PHE A 156 -32.17 -18.15 29.32
CA PHE A 156 -32.05 -19.39 28.55
C PHE A 156 -33.19 -19.63 27.55
N GLN A 157 -33.78 -18.58 26.97
CA GLN A 157 -34.94 -18.76 26.10
C GLN A 157 -34.59 -19.56 24.83
N LEU A 158 -35.32 -20.66 24.68
CA LEU A 158 -35.50 -21.59 23.55
C LEU A 158 -34.28 -22.26 22.91
N ASN A 159 -33.05 -21.76 23.03
CA ASN A 159 -31.81 -22.52 22.73
C ASN A 159 -30.60 -21.85 23.41
N ARG A 160 -29.79 -22.62 24.14
CA ARG A 160 -28.50 -22.13 24.69
C ARG A 160 -27.61 -21.75 23.52
N ALA A 161 -27.19 -20.49 23.44
CA ALA A 161 -26.27 -20.06 22.41
C ALA A 161 -24.92 -20.74 22.61
N GLU A 162 -24.34 -21.26 21.52
CA GLU A 162 -23.00 -21.84 21.48
C GLU A 162 -21.93 -20.82 21.03
N ALA A 163 -22.38 -19.70 20.46
CA ALA A 163 -21.55 -18.59 20.02
C ALA A 163 -22.35 -17.27 20.02
N PHE A 164 -21.66 -16.13 19.95
CA PHE A 164 -22.26 -14.81 19.74
C PHE A 164 -21.43 -14.00 18.73
N GLU A 165 -22.06 -13.04 18.07
CA GLU A 165 -21.36 -12.12 17.16
C GLU A 165 -20.61 -11.04 17.95
N LEU A 166 -19.43 -10.62 17.50
CA LEU A 166 -18.63 -9.64 18.24
C LEU A 166 -19.31 -8.27 18.38
N ASN A 167 -20.24 -7.90 17.49
CA ASN A 167 -21.05 -6.68 17.65
C ASN A 167 -21.86 -6.69 18.96
N SER A 168 -22.09 -7.86 19.56
CA SER A 168 -22.71 -7.99 20.88
C SER A 168 -21.80 -7.55 22.03
N LEU A 169 -20.49 -7.37 21.84
CA LEU A 169 -19.59 -6.86 22.90
C LEU A 169 -20.06 -5.51 23.45
N GLU A 170 -20.62 -4.64 22.60
CA GLU A 170 -21.17 -3.35 23.02
C GLU A 170 -22.32 -3.53 24.02
N SER A 171 -23.09 -4.61 23.92
CA SER A 171 -24.17 -4.93 24.87
C SER A 171 -23.66 -5.35 26.25
N PHE A 172 -22.39 -5.77 26.36
CA PHE A 172 -21.73 -6.07 27.64
C PHE A 172 -21.02 -4.84 28.24
N MET A 173 -20.98 -3.70 27.53
CA MET A 173 -20.32 -2.47 27.99
C MET A 173 -21.27 -1.61 28.85
N ILE A 174 -21.76 -2.18 29.95
CA ILE A 174 -22.63 -1.51 30.92
C ILE A 174 -22.09 -1.79 32.33
N ASP A 175 -22.17 -0.82 33.23
CA ASP A 175 -21.50 -0.87 34.55
C ASP A 175 -21.93 -2.08 35.40
N ASP A 176 -23.22 -2.43 35.42
CA ASP A 176 -23.73 -3.62 36.14
C ASP A 176 -23.07 -4.92 35.64
N ILE A 177 -22.86 -5.04 34.33
CA ILE A 177 -22.21 -6.20 33.71
C ILE A 177 -20.71 -6.16 33.98
N LYS A 178 -20.07 -4.98 33.86
CA LYS A 178 -18.66 -4.76 34.17
C LYS A 178 -18.32 -5.24 35.58
N GLU A 179 -19.11 -4.86 36.58
CA GLU A 179 -18.91 -5.30 37.97
C GLU A 179 -18.90 -6.82 38.13
N LEU A 180 -19.71 -7.53 37.35
CA LEU A 180 -19.75 -8.99 37.34
C LEU A 180 -18.53 -9.57 36.60
N LEU A 181 -18.16 -9.00 35.46
CA LEU A 181 -17.06 -9.47 34.64
C LEU A 181 -15.71 -9.30 35.33
N ILE A 182 -15.42 -8.16 35.94
CA ILE A 182 -14.13 -7.91 36.64
C ILE A 182 -13.92 -8.83 37.85
N LYS A 183 -15.01 -9.36 38.44
CA LYS A 183 -14.95 -10.37 39.51
C LYS A 183 -14.65 -11.77 38.99
N LYS A 184 -14.90 -12.03 37.70
CA LYS A 184 -14.76 -13.34 37.06
C LYS A 184 -13.56 -13.44 36.14
N PHE A 185 -13.05 -12.31 35.67
CA PHE A 185 -11.94 -12.25 34.74
C PHE A 185 -10.99 -11.10 35.08
N ASP A 186 -9.70 -11.38 35.00
CA ASP A 186 -8.65 -10.38 35.17
C ASP A 186 -8.24 -9.83 33.79
N PHE A 187 -8.80 -8.68 33.43
CA PHE A 187 -8.58 -8.03 32.14
C PHE A 187 -7.13 -7.58 31.91
N SER A 188 -6.31 -7.46 32.96
CA SER A 188 -4.90 -7.07 32.82
C SER A 188 -4.03 -8.15 32.17
N LYS A 189 -4.54 -9.39 32.10
CA LYS A 189 -3.88 -10.52 31.42
C LYS A 189 -3.90 -10.40 29.90
N LEU A 190 -4.86 -9.66 29.34
CA LEU A 190 -5.02 -9.54 27.90
C LEU A 190 -4.00 -8.59 27.30
N LYS A 191 -3.10 -9.13 26.47
CA LYS A 191 -2.05 -8.38 25.78
C LYS A 191 -2.46 -8.01 24.35
N ILE A 192 -3.65 -7.43 24.21
CA ILE A 192 -4.20 -7.02 22.91
C ILE A 192 -4.05 -5.50 22.79
N GLN A 193 -3.39 -5.06 21.72
CA GLN A 193 -3.22 -3.65 21.41
C GLN A 193 -4.02 -3.27 20.17
N SER A 194 -4.43 -2.00 20.10
CA SER A 194 -5.14 -1.49 18.92
C SER A 194 -4.27 -1.59 17.68
N LEU A 195 -4.89 -1.97 16.56
CA LEU A 195 -4.27 -1.82 15.26
C LEU A 195 -4.19 -0.33 14.91
N ILE A 196 -3.02 0.08 14.43
CA ILE A 196 -2.75 1.48 14.06
C ILE A 196 -3.33 1.80 12.66
N LEU A 197 -3.41 0.79 11.79
CA LEU A 197 -3.89 0.93 10.42
C LEU A 197 -4.55 -0.36 9.93
N PRO A 198 -5.46 -0.30 8.94
CA PRO A 198 -6.08 -1.49 8.40
C PRO A 198 -5.07 -2.42 7.74
N THR A 199 -5.02 -3.69 8.19
CA THR A 199 -4.04 -4.67 7.70
C THR A 199 -4.16 -4.93 6.21
N THR A 200 -5.39 -4.99 5.67
CA THR A 200 -5.61 -5.15 4.22
C THR A 200 -4.96 -4.01 3.42
N GLY A 201 -5.07 -2.77 3.90
CA GLY A 201 -4.45 -1.61 3.27
C GLY A 201 -2.93 -1.67 3.34
N LEU A 202 -2.37 -2.08 4.48
CA LEU A 202 -0.93 -2.28 4.65
C LEU A 202 -0.36 -3.31 3.68
N LEU A 203 -1.05 -4.44 3.54
CA LEU A 203 -0.59 -5.54 2.69
C LEU A 203 -0.68 -5.16 1.21
N LEU A 204 -1.71 -4.41 0.80
CA LEU A 204 -1.79 -3.87 -0.56
C LEU A 204 -0.67 -2.85 -0.82
N GLU A 205 -0.45 -1.92 0.11
CA GLU A 205 0.63 -0.92 0.01
C GLU A 205 2.00 -1.59 -0.16
N PHE A 206 2.32 -2.60 0.66
CA PHE A 206 3.60 -3.30 0.55
C PHE A 206 3.70 -4.20 -0.69
N LYS A 207 2.59 -4.80 -1.13
CA LYS A 207 2.56 -5.57 -2.39
C LYS A 207 2.94 -4.70 -3.58
N ASP A 208 2.46 -3.45 -3.63
CA ASP A 208 2.82 -2.50 -4.68
C ASP A 208 4.31 -2.13 -4.62
N ILE A 209 4.87 -1.98 -3.42
CA ILE A 209 6.31 -1.74 -3.21
C ILE A 209 7.13 -2.94 -3.69
N LYS A 210 6.71 -4.16 -3.35
CA LYS A 210 7.35 -5.41 -3.77
C LYS A 210 7.39 -5.56 -5.30
N ASN A 211 6.33 -5.15 -5.99
CA ASN A 211 6.28 -5.24 -7.46
C ASN A 211 7.29 -4.34 -8.19
N ILE A 212 7.83 -3.31 -7.52
CA ILE A 212 8.77 -2.36 -8.12
C ILE A 212 10.18 -2.46 -7.51
N TYR A 213 10.42 -3.44 -6.64
CA TYR A 213 11.73 -3.66 -6.06
C TYR A 213 12.74 -4.08 -7.13
N LEU A 214 13.94 -3.49 -7.03
CA LEU A 214 15.08 -3.84 -7.86
C LEU A 214 16.24 -4.24 -6.95
N LYS A 215 16.92 -5.33 -7.32
CA LYS A 215 18.03 -5.88 -6.54
C LYS A 215 19.15 -4.85 -6.34
N GLY A 216 19.70 -4.77 -5.13
CA GLY A 216 20.78 -3.85 -4.79
C GLY A 216 20.35 -2.38 -4.63
N VAL A 217 19.05 -2.09 -4.54
CA VAL A 217 18.56 -0.75 -4.18
C VAL A 217 18.65 -0.50 -2.67
N ILE A 218 18.46 -1.54 -1.87
CA ILE A 218 18.67 -1.59 -0.42
C ILE A 218 19.43 -2.88 -0.07
N ASP A 219 19.65 -3.14 1.22
CA ASP A 219 20.21 -4.42 1.65
C ASP A 219 19.24 -5.57 1.33
N ASP A 220 19.64 -6.43 0.38
CA ASP A 220 18.78 -7.49 -0.15
C ASP A 220 18.41 -8.52 0.94
N LEU A 221 19.31 -8.81 1.89
CA LEU A 221 19.06 -9.74 2.99
C LEU A 221 18.03 -9.17 3.97
N GLU A 222 18.15 -7.89 4.32
CA GLU A 222 17.15 -7.22 5.14
C GLU A 222 15.79 -7.17 4.44
N TYR A 223 15.77 -6.95 3.13
CA TYR A 223 14.54 -6.96 2.35
C TYR A 223 13.87 -8.34 2.31
N GLU A 224 14.64 -9.39 2.04
CA GLU A 224 14.15 -10.79 2.05
C GLU A 224 13.47 -11.14 3.39
N LEU A 225 14.07 -10.74 4.52
CA LEU A 225 13.45 -10.95 5.84
C LEU A 225 12.09 -10.23 5.98
N ILE A 226 11.92 -9.06 5.37
CA ILE A 226 10.66 -8.31 5.41
C ILE A 226 9.63 -8.95 4.49
N GLU A 227 10.04 -9.51 3.35
CA GLU A 227 9.17 -10.30 2.49
C GLU A 227 8.65 -11.56 3.20
N GLU A 228 9.50 -12.26 3.96
CA GLU A 228 9.08 -13.39 4.77
C GLU A 228 8.04 -12.99 5.84
N LEU A 229 8.24 -11.85 6.51
CA LEU A 229 7.27 -11.29 7.45
C LEU A 229 5.96 -10.92 6.75
N PHE A 230 6.04 -10.31 5.57
CA PHE A 230 4.86 -9.99 4.76
C PHE A 230 4.05 -11.25 4.43
N ASP A 231 4.68 -12.29 3.90
CA ASP A 231 4.01 -13.54 3.54
C ASP A 231 3.41 -14.24 4.77
N LYS A 232 4.12 -14.22 5.90
CA LYS A 232 3.61 -14.71 7.18
C LYS A 232 2.36 -13.93 7.63
N LEU A 233 2.39 -12.60 7.53
CA LEU A 233 1.26 -11.75 7.91
C LEU A 233 0.04 -11.97 7.00
N VAL A 234 0.21 -12.13 5.69
CA VAL A 234 -0.88 -12.47 4.74
C VAL A 234 -1.57 -13.77 5.17
N ASN A 235 -0.79 -14.80 5.47
CA ASN A 235 -1.30 -16.09 5.91
C ASN A 235 -2.03 -15.99 7.26
N LEU A 236 -1.44 -15.28 8.22
CA LEU A 236 -2.05 -15.07 9.53
C LEU A 236 -3.33 -14.23 9.47
N GLN A 237 -3.39 -13.17 8.64
CA GLN A 237 -4.62 -12.40 8.45
C GLN A 237 -5.73 -13.30 7.92
N THR A 238 -5.42 -14.15 6.94
CA THR A 238 -6.39 -15.10 6.38
C THR A 238 -6.86 -16.11 7.44
N LYS A 239 -5.93 -16.64 8.25
CA LYS A 239 -6.24 -17.56 9.35
C LYS A 239 -7.11 -16.88 10.41
N LEU A 240 -6.77 -15.67 10.83
CA LEU A 240 -7.51 -14.87 11.80
C LEU A 240 -8.94 -14.61 11.32
N LYS A 241 -9.10 -14.15 10.08
CA LYS A 241 -10.41 -13.89 9.47
C LYS A 241 -11.29 -15.13 9.45
N ARG A 242 -10.74 -16.28 9.09
CA ARG A 242 -11.46 -17.56 9.09
C ARG A 242 -11.79 -18.03 10.50
N PHE A 243 -10.85 -17.91 11.43
CA PHE A 243 -11.00 -18.38 12.81
C PHE A 243 -12.12 -17.63 13.54
N PHE A 244 -12.16 -16.31 13.40
CA PHE A 244 -13.19 -15.46 14.01
C PHE A 244 -14.41 -15.21 13.13
N ASN A 245 -14.42 -15.74 11.90
CA ASN A 245 -15.45 -15.49 10.88
C ASN A 245 -15.72 -13.98 10.68
N ILE A 246 -14.66 -13.22 10.37
CA ILE A 246 -14.70 -11.77 10.20
C ILE A 246 -14.17 -11.32 8.84
N ASP A 247 -14.72 -10.22 8.33
CA ASP A 247 -14.26 -9.58 7.09
C ASP A 247 -13.24 -8.46 7.34
N ASP A 248 -13.35 -7.78 8.49
CA ASP A 248 -12.57 -6.60 8.86
C ASP A 248 -11.86 -6.83 10.20
N ASP A 249 -10.58 -7.20 10.12
CA ASP A 249 -9.71 -7.41 11.28
C ASP A 249 -9.42 -6.12 12.06
N PHE A 250 -9.40 -4.97 11.38
CA PHE A 250 -9.14 -3.68 12.01
C PHE A 250 -10.27 -3.27 12.95
N LYS A 251 -11.51 -3.31 12.43
CA LYS A 251 -12.70 -3.03 13.25
C LYS A 251 -12.80 -4.04 14.40
N PHE A 252 -12.62 -5.32 14.10
CA PHE A 252 -12.74 -6.41 15.07
C PHE A 252 -11.78 -6.26 16.25
N ILE A 253 -10.47 -6.13 15.98
CA ILE A 253 -9.47 -6.03 17.06
C ILE A 253 -9.68 -4.76 17.88
N ASN A 254 -9.97 -3.64 17.23
CA ASN A 254 -10.15 -2.37 17.94
C ASN A 254 -11.45 -2.35 18.77
N GLN A 255 -12.49 -3.11 18.41
CA GLN A 255 -13.66 -3.32 19.27
C GLN A 255 -13.30 -4.13 20.52
N ILE A 256 -12.49 -5.18 20.38
CA ILE A 256 -12.00 -5.97 21.53
C ILE A 256 -11.17 -5.09 22.47
N VAL A 257 -10.27 -4.27 21.93
CA VAL A 257 -9.44 -3.37 22.75
C VAL A 257 -10.31 -2.37 23.51
N LYS A 258 -11.30 -1.75 22.86
CA LYS A 258 -12.25 -0.86 23.54
C LYS A 258 -13.00 -1.57 24.67
N PHE A 259 -13.41 -2.81 24.45
CA PHE A 259 -14.07 -3.62 25.46
C PHE A 259 -13.15 -3.89 26.66
N ILE A 260 -11.89 -4.24 26.41
CA ILE A 260 -10.87 -4.45 27.46
C ILE A 260 -10.64 -3.15 28.25
N GLU A 261 -10.43 -2.03 27.56
CA GLU A 261 -10.22 -0.72 28.18
C GLU A 261 -11.40 -0.30 29.05
N PHE A 262 -12.64 -0.54 28.63
CA PHE A 262 -13.82 -0.26 29.44
C PHE A 262 -13.82 -1.03 30.76
N ASN A 263 -13.43 -2.31 30.74
CA ASN A 263 -13.37 -3.15 31.93
C ASN A 263 -12.12 -2.90 32.81
N LEU A 264 -11.06 -2.31 32.25
CA LEU A 264 -9.87 -1.89 33.01
C LEU A 264 -10.02 -0.54 33.70
N LYS A 265 -10.90 0.33 33.21
CA LYS A 265 -11.16 1.63 33.85
C LYS A 265 -11.80 1.39 35.22
N THR A 266 -11.07 1.66 36.29
CA THR A 266 -11.66 1.87 37.62
C THR A 266 -12.40 3.20 37.64
N ASP A 267 -13.64 3.20 38.12
CA ASP A 267 -14.41 4.42 38.31
C ASP A 267 -13.63 5.34 39.26
N GLN A 268 -13.38 6.58 38.82
CA GLN A 268 -12.80 7.64 39.65
C GLN A 268 -13.89 8.30 40.49
#